data_AF-A0A3P3W8H9-F1
#
_entry.id   AF-A0A3P3W8H9-F1
#
_cell.length_a   1.000
_cell.length_b   1.000
_cell.length_c   1.000
_cell.angle_alpha   90.00
_cell.angle_beta   90.00
_cell.angle_gamma   90.00
#
_symmetry.space_group_name_H-M   'P 1'
#
loop_
_entity.id
_entity.type
_entity.pdbx_description
1 polymer ?
#
loop_
_entity_poly.entity_id
_entity_poly.type
_entity_poly.pdbx_seq_one_letter_code
_entity_poly.pdbx_strand_id
1 'polypeptide(L)'
;MTTKIISEISQKQVNQIIKLVEDDANLISINVFNKQSPIYDYLKVRECEKCKIYLSRVGTFGLNATNLIITEDSNEDLTGFILYHNVINKPRDIAIISTIVSKSQRKKGILRNMINILKSKHDSISLSCFTDTVEIYTRLDFKPALQWETQIGMYYGYMDDGQIVTIDDNDLNQFPSVKKAFQDFQSNNINTWENIIDKLNSDNGAEELRALNFMKHFTN
;
A
#
# COMPACT_ATOMS: atom_id res chain seq x y z
N MET A 1 16.78 -15.04 -7.42
CA MET A 1 15.50 -14.37 -7.15
C MET A 1 14.74 -14.29 -8.46
N THR A 2 13.47 -14.64 -8.43
CA THR A 2 12.60 -14.66 -9.61
C THR A 2 11.48 -13.66 -9.38
N THR A 3 11.25 -12.76 -10.34
CA THR A 3 10.16 -11.77 -10.28
C THR A 3 9.19 -12.01 -11.43
N LYS A 4 7.89 -12.09 -11.13
CA LYS A 4 6.86 -12.45 -12.10
C LYS A 4 5.52 -11.83 -11.75
N ILE A 5 4.75 -11.47 -12.78
CA ILE A 5 3.32 -11.13 -12.65
C ILE A 5 2.55 -12.44 -12.53
N ILE A 6 1.59 -12.47 -11.61
CA ILE A 6 0.83 -13.67 -11.26
C ILE A 6 -0.61 -13.52 -11.71
N SER A 7 -1.12 -14.53 -12.41
CA SER A 7 -2.54 -14.66 -12.77
C SER A 7 -3.33 -15.56 -11.81
N GLU A 8 -2.64 -16.48 -11.12
CA GLU A 8 -3.23 -17.41 -10.15
C GLU A 8 -2.35 -17.46 -8.90
N ILE A 9 -2.96 -17.20 -7.73
CA ILE A 9 -2.24 -17.14 -6.46
C ILE A 9 -2.49 -18.40 -5.62
N SER A 10 -1.41 -19.00 -5.12
CA SER A 10 -1.49 -20.13 -4.20
C SER A 10 -1.77 -19.68 -2.76
N GLN A 11 -2.34 -20.58 -1.94
CA GLN A 11 -2.55 -20.29 -0.51
C GLN A 11 -1.23 -20.01 0.24
N LYS A 12 -0.12 -20.64 -0.17
CA LYS A 12 1.23 -20.35 0.37
C LYS A 12 1.58 -18.88 0.13
N GLN A 13 1.43 -18.40 -1.10
CA GLN A 13 1.71 -17.00 -1.46
C GLN A 13 0.78 -16.02 -0.74
N VAL A 14 -0.52 -16.33 -0.64
CA VAL A 14 -1.47 -15.53 0.16
C VAL A 14 -0.94 -15.38 1.59
N ASN A 15 -0.61 -16.48 2.25
CA ASN A 15 -0.12 -16.45 3.63
C ASN A 15 1.18 -15.64 3.78
N GLN A 16 2.12 -15.78 2.84
CA GLN A 16 3.37 -15.02 2.85
C GLN A 16 3.17 -13.52 2.60
N ILE A 17 2.27 -13.13 1.69
CA ILE A 17 1.92 -11.71 1.46
C ILE A 17 1.28 -11.12 2.70
N ILE A 18 0.30 -11.80 3.29
CA ILE A 18 -0.35 -11.33 4.53
C ILE A 18 0.68 -11.18 5.65
N LYS A 19 1.65 -12.09 5.75
CA LYS A 19 2.73 -11.97 6.73
C LYS A 19 3.59 -10.73 6.53
N LEU A 20 3.94 -10.42 5.28
CA LEU A 20 4.66 -9.18 4.96
C LEU A 20 3.84 -7.93 5.33
N VAL A 21 2.53 -7.96 5.07
CA VAL A 21 1.62 -6.87 5.47
C VAL A 21 1.57 -6.72 6.98
N GLU A 22 1.45 -7.80 7.76
CA GLU A 22 1.46 -7.73 9.22
C GLU A 22 2.74 -7.08 9.78
N ASP A 23 3.88 -7.39 9.16
CA ASP A 23 5.19 -6.93 9.61
C ASP A 23 5.47 -5.46 9.27
N ASP A 24 4.76 -4.90 8.29
CA ASP A 24 4.97 -3.56 7.71
C ASP A 24 3.65 -2.75 7.51
N ALA A 25 2.57 -3.08 8.23
CA ALA A 25 1.26 -2.45 8.05
C ALA A 25 1.30 -0.92 8.14
N ASN A 26 2.12 -0.39 9.05
CA ASN A 26 2.30 1.04 9.25
C ASN A 26 3.02 1.76 8.10
N LEU A 27 3.69 1.03 7.20
CA LEU A 27 4.39 1.61 6.05
C LEU A 27 3.51 1.68 4.80
N ILE A 28 2.44 0.88 4.75
CA ILE A 28 1.53 0.81 3.60
C ILE A 28 0.18 1.45 3.86
N SER A 29 -0.15 1.73 5.12
CA SER A 29 -1.37 2.44 5.47
C SER A 29 -1.25 3.93 5.12
N ILE A 30 -2.40 4.55 4.89
CA ILE A 30 -2.52 6.01 4.80
C ILE A 30 -2.52 6.66 6.19
N ASN A 31 -2.85 5.89 7.23
CA ASN A 31 -2.79 6.34 8.61
C ASN A 31 -1.36 6.31 9.14
N VAL A 32 -1.01 7.30 9.97
CA VAL A 32 0.29 7.45 10.60
C VAL A 32 0.28 6.82 11.98
N PHE A 33 0.85 5.63 12.10
CA PHE A 33 0.96 4.91 13.36
C PHE A 33 2.27 4.11 13.44
N ASN A 34 2.60 3.61 14.62
CA ASN A 34 3.79 2.78 14.84
C ASN A 34 3.47 1.57 15.72
N LYS A 35 4.42 0.64 15.84
CA LYS A 35 4.24 -0.63 16.56
C LYS A 35 4.03 -0.48 18.07
N GLN A 36 4.38 0.67 18.62
CA GLN A 36 4.22 0.99 20.03
C GLN A 36 2.87 1.64 20.33
N SER A 37 2.12 2.06 19.30
CA SER A 37 0.82 2.69 19.48
C SER A 37 -0.22 1.69 19.96
N PRO A 38 -1.06 2.01 20.97
CA PRO A 38 -2.12 1.13 21.43
C PRO A 38 -3.14 0.72 20.36
N ILE A 39 -3.25 1.50 19.28
CA ILE A 39 -4.15 1.21 18.14
C ILE A 39 -3.51 0.33 17.05
N TYR A 40 -2.22 0.00 17.18
CA TYR A 40 -1.45 -0.69 16.14
C TYR A 40 -2.11 -1.99 15.68
N ASP A 41 -2.55 -2.84 16.63
CA ASP A 41 -3.10 -4.15 16.28
C ASP A 41 -4.41 -4.02 15.51
N TYR A 42 -5.27 -3.05 15.85
CA TYR A 42 -6.50 -2.77 15.10
C TYR A 42 -6.20 -2.33 13.67
N LEU A 43 -5.30 -1.36 13.48
CA LEU A 43 -4.94 -0.87 12.14
C LEU A 43 -4.21 -1.93 11.31
N LYS A 44 -3.37 -2.76 11.94
CA LYS A 44 -2.74 -3.92 11.30
C LYS A 44 -3.79 -4.90 10.77
N VAL A 45 -4.82 -5.25 11.57
CA VAL A 45 -5.90 -6.12 11.10
C VAL A 45 -6.63 -5.50 9.89
N ARG A 46 -6.89 -4.19 9.91
CA ARG A 46 -7.49 -3.49 8.76
C ARG A 46 -6.67 -3.64 7.49
N GLU A 47 -5.36 -3.39 7.55
CA GLU A 47 -4.49 -3.54 6.38
C GLU A 47 -4.39 -4.98 5.88
N CYS A 48 -4.37 -5.96 6.80
CA CYS A 48 -4.42 -7.37 6.43
C CYS A 48 -5.72 -7.75 5.71
N GLU A 49 -6.88 -7.31 6.20
CA GLU A 49 -8.16 -7.59 5.55
C GLU A 49 -8.28 -6.89 4.20
N LYS A 50 -7.87 -5.62 4.11
CA LYS A 50 -7.77 -4.88 2.85
C LYS A 50 -6.91 -5.63 1.84
N CYS A 51 -5.76 -6.16 2.27
CA CYS A 51 -4.90 -6.99 1.43
C CYS A 51 -5.59 -8.30 0.99
N LYS A 52 -6.28 -9.02 1.89
CA LYS A 52 -7.02 -10.24 1.53
C LYS A 52 -8.09 -9.97 0.47
N ILE A 53 -8.81 -8.86 0.55
CA ILE A 53 -9.82 -8.46 -0.43
C ILE A 53 -9.16 -8.19 -1.79
N TYR A 54 -8.00 -7.56 -1.83
CA TYR A 54 -7.25 -7.38 -3.09
C TYR A 54 -6.72 -8.70 -3.65
N LEU A 55 -6.21 -9.58 -2.79
CA LEU A 55 -5.73 -10.89 -3.22
C LEU A 55 -6.84 -11.79 -3.77
N SER A 56 -8.07 -11.71 -3.23
CA SER A 56 -9.21 -12.46 -3.77
C SER A 56 -9.69 -11.97 -5.13
N ARG A 57 -9.24 -10.77 -5.55
CA ARG A 57 -9.51 -10.19 -6.87
C ARG A 57 -8.40 -10.49 -7.89
N VAL A 58 -7.31 -11.16 -7.48
CA VAL A 58 -6.25 -11.59 -8.42
C VAL A 58 -6.78 -12.66 -9.36
N GLY A 59 -6.51 -12.49 -10.66
CA GLY A 59 -7.01 -13.39 -11.71
C GLY A 59 -8.48 -13.19 -12.09
N THR A 60 -9.16 -12.22 -11.46
CA THR A 60 -10.54 -11.85 -11.83
C THR A 60 -10.57 -10.83 -12.97
N PHE A 61 -11.76 -10.58 -13.53
CA PHE A 61 -11.98 -9.62 -14.62
C PHE A 61 -12.88 -8.47 -14.18
N GLY A 62 -12.80 -7.35 -14.89
CA GLY A 62 -13.64 -6.17 -14.65
C GLY A 62 -12.94 -5.08 -13.84
N LEU A 63 -13.69 -4.06 -13.44
CA LEU A 63 -13.16 -2.82 -12.83
C LEU A 63 -12.51 -3.06 -11.45
N ASN A 64 -12.87 -4.14 -10.78
CA ASN A 64 -12.33 -4.52 -9.47
C ASN A 64 -11.11 -5.46 -9.56
N ALA A 65 -10.70 -5.86 -10.78
CA ALA A 65 -9.60 -6.80 -10.95
C ALA A 65 -8.32 -6.24 -10.34
N THR A 66 -7.64 -7.07 -9.53
CA THR A 66 -6.35 -6.70 -8.95
C THR A 66 -5.25 -7.49 -9.62
N ASN A 67 -4.18 -6.79 -10.00
CA ASN A 67 -3.00 -7.43 -10.54
C ASN A 67 -1.92 -7.52 -9.46
N LEU A 68 -1.09 -8.56 -9.56
CA LEU A 68 -0.06 -8.88 -8.59
C LEU A 68 1.25 -9.18 -9.30
N ILE A 69 2.33 -8.58 -8.80
CA ILE A 69 3.70 -9.00 -9.09
C ILE A 69 4.35 -9.41 -7.78
N ILE A 70 5.10 -10.52 -7.81
CA ILE A 70 5.83 -11.02 -6.65
C ILE A 70 7.30 -11.23 -7.01
N THR A 71 8.16 -11.18 -6.00
CA THR A 71 9.54 -11.66 -6.06
C THR A 71 9.73 -12.79 -5.06
N GLU A 72 10.21 -13.94 -5.53
CA GLU A 72 10.53 -15.11 -4.73
C GLU A 72 12.05 -15.36 -4.72
N ASP A 73 12.58 -15.92 -3.65
CA ASP A 73 13.95 -16.43 -3.60
C ASP A 73 14.06 -17.85 -4.20
N SER A 74 15.21 -18.51 -4.03
CA SER A 74 15.43 -19.87 -4.55
C SER A 74 14.62 -20.95 -3.84
N ASN A 75 14.08 -20.68 -2.66
CA ASN A 75 13.26 -21.61 -1.88
C ASN A 75 11.76 -21.33 -2.07
N GLU A 76 11.43 -20.48 -3.06
CA GLU A 76 10.06 -20.01 -3.30
C GLU A 76 9.48 -19.27 -2.09
N ASP A 77 10.32 -18.60 -1.31
CA ASP A 77 9.87 -17.70 -0.25
C ASP A 77 9.71 -16.29 -0.80
N LEU A 78 8.54 -15.69 -0.54
CA LEU A 78 8.21 -14.37 -1.04
C LEU A 78 9.04 -13.29 -0.32
N THR A 79 9.77 -12.52 -1.11
CA THR A 79 10.68 -11.46 -0.64
C THR A 79 10.15 -10.05 -0.93
N GLY A 80 9.16 -9.92 -1.80
CA GLY A 80 8.41 -8.69 -2.02
C GLY A 80 7.23 -8.87 -2.96
N PHE A 81 6.33 -7.90 -2.97
CA PHE A 81 5.20 -7.85 -3.88
C PHE A 81 4.80 -6.41 -4.21
N ILE A 82 4.07 -6.26 -5.33
CA ILE A 82 3.29 -5.06 -5.65
C ILE A 82 1.88 -5.48 -6.05
N LEU A 83 0.87 -4.88 -5.41
CA LEU A 83 -0.52 -4.91 -5.84
C LEU A 83 -0.80 -3.65 -6.66
N TYR A 84 -1.43 -3.81 -7.82
CA TYR A 84 -1.75 -2.67 -8.69
C TYR A 84 -3.06 -2.88 -9.44
N HIS A 85 -3.69 -1.77 -9.82
CA HIS A 85 -4.90 -1.74 -10.64
C HIS A 85 -4.61 -1.08 -11.98
N ASN A 86 -5.36 -1.48 -13.00
CA ASN A 86 -5.42 -0.71 -14.23
C ASN A 86 -6.31 0.50 -14.01
N VAL A 87 -5.96 1.63 -14.62
CA VAL A 87 -6.82 2.79 -14.66
C VAL A 87 -8.06 2.47 -15.50
N ILE A 88 -9.23 2.93 -15.02
CA ILE A 88 -10.51 2.75 -15.72
C ILE A 88 -10.41 3.33 -17.14
N ASN A 89 -10.76 2.51 -18.13
CA ASN A 89 -10.69 2.82 -19.57
C ASN A 89 -9.27 3.09 -20.13
N LYS A 90 -8.20 2.90 -19.35
CA LYS A 90 -6.80 3.07 -19.78
C LYS A 90 -5.95 1.85 -19.38
N PRO A 91 -6.05 0.71 -20.09
CA PRO A 91 -5.44 -0.56 -19.66
C PRO A 91 -3.90 -0.57 -19.65
N ARG A 92 -3.25 0.43 -20.27
CA ARG A 92 -1.79 0.60 -20.26
C ARG A 92 -1.31 1.53 -19.14
N ASP A 93 -2.23 2.14 -18.39
CA ASP A 93 -1.95 3.00 -17.25
C ASP A 93 -2.35 2.27 -15.97
N ILE A 94 -1.49 2.30 -14.95
CA ILE A 94 -1.72 1.58 -13.70
C ILE A 94 -1.51 2.46 -12.46
N ALA A 95 -2.16 2.08 -11.37
CA ALA A 95 -1.89 2.62 -10.05
C ALA A 95 -1.44 1.51 -9.10
N ILE A 96 -0.30 1.72 -8.44
CA ILE A 96 0.20 0.83 -7.39
C ILE A 96 -0.58 1.12 -6.10
N ILE A 97 -1.20 0.07 -5.57
CA ILE A 97 -2.04 0.12 -4.36
C ILE A 97 -1.24 -0.23 -3.10
N SER A 98 -0.28 -1.15 -3.23
CA SER A 98 0.57 -1.55 -2.12
C SER A 98 1.88 -2.12 -2.65
N THR A 99 2.97 -1.83 -1.95
CA THR A 99 4.30 -2.35 -2.26
C THR A 99 5.03 -2.68 -0.98
N ILE A 100 5.52 -3.92 -0.86
CA ILE A 100 6.36 -4.33 0.27
C ILE A 100 7.57 -5.12 -0.24
N VAL A 101 8.73 -4.84 0.34
CA VAL A 101 9.92 -5.70 0.26
C VAL A 101 10.31 -6.09 1.67
N SER A 102 10.46 -7.39 1.90
CA SER A 102 10.87 -7.98 3.17
C SER A 102 12.11 -7.27 3.71
N LYS A 103 12.12 -6.94 5.02
CA LYS A 103 13.17 -6.15 5.67
C LYS A 103 14.58 -6.69 5.42
N SER A 104 14.75 -8.01 5.52
CA SER A 104 16.03 -8.70 5.31
C SER A 104 16.51 -8.69 3.84
N GLN A 105 15.65 -8.29 2.92
CA GLN A 105 15.89 -8.29 1.47
C GLN A 105 15.88 -6.87 0.87
N ARG A 106 15.66 -5.83 1.68
CA ARG A 106 15.75 -4.43 1.24
C ARG A 106 17.17 -4.08 0.78
N LYS A 107 17.28 -3.06 -0.07
CA LYS A 107 18.55 -2.59 -0.70
C LYS A 107 19.24 -3.59 -1.64
N LYS A 108 18.57 -4.69 -2.01
CA LYS A 108 19.07 -5.70 -2.98
C LYS A 108 18.50 -5.55 -4.40
N GLY A 109 17.91 -4.38 -4.72
CA GLY A 109 17.34 -4.11 -6.04
C GLY A 109 15.97 -4.77 -6.31
N ILE A 110 15.35 -5.43 -5.34
CA ILE A 110 14.06 -6.13 -5.52
C ILE A 110 12.95 -5.18 -5.99
N LEU A 111 12.76 -4.05 -5.30
CA LEU A 111 11.78 -3.03 -5.69
C LEU A 111 12.03 -2.55 -7.14
N ARG A 112 13.29 -2.25 -7.46
CA ARG A 112 13.68 -1.81 -8.81
C ARG A 112 13.30 -2.86 -9.87
N ASN A 113 13.54 -4.14 -9.59
CA ASN A 113 13.20 -5.22 -10.51
C ASN A 113 11.69 -5.33 -10.72
N MET A 114 10.88 -5.29 -9.65
CA MET A 114 9.41 -5.30 -9.76
C MET A 114 8.90 -4.11 -10.57
N ILE A 115 9.39 -2.90 -10.27
CA ILE A 115 9.00 -1.68 -10.99
C ILE A 115 9.43 -1.72 -12.47
N ASN A 116 10.63 -2.21 -12.79
CA ASN A 116 11.08 -2.30 -14.17
C ASN A 116 10.23 -3.26 -15.01
N ILE A 117 9.72 -4.34 -14.42
CA ILE A 117 8.77 -5.22 -15.09
C ILE A 117 7.47 -4.47 -15.40
N LEU A 118 6.96 -3.67 -14.46
CA LEU A 118 5.77 -2.84 -14.71
C LEU A 118 6.04 -1.80 -15.81
N LYS A 119 7.15 -1.07 -15.75
CA LYS A 119 7.55 -0.10 -16.78
C LYS A 119 7.68 -0.70 -18.18
N SER A 120 8.08 -1.98 -18.28
CA SER A 120 8.19 -2.67 -19.56
C SER A 120 6.83 -3.00 -20.20
N LYS A 121 5.74 -2.92 -19.43
CA LYS A 121 4.39 -3.34 -19.81
C LYS A 121 3.37 -2.21 -19.83
N HIS A 122 3.65 -1.10 -19.15
CA HIS A 122 2.72 -0.01 -18.93
C HIS A 122 3.35 1.32 -19.36
N ASP A 123 2.52 2.21 -19.91
CA ASP A 123 2.97 3.51 -20.41
C ASP A 123 3.11 4.53 -19.27
N SER A 124 2.25 4.42 -18.26
CA SER A 124 2.32 5.20 -17.04
C SER A 124 2.04 4.36 -15.79
N ILE A 125 2.62 4.79 -14.67
CA ILE A 125 2.47 4.16 -13.36
C ILE A 125 2.29 5.28 -12.34
N SER A 126 1.20 5.26 -11.58
CA SER A 126 0.98 6.13 -10.43
C SER A 126 1.12 5.36 -9.11
N LEU A 127 1.46 6.06 -8.04
CA LEU A 127 1.48 5.55 -6.67
C LEU A 127 1.37 6.70 -5.67
N SER A 128 1.09 6.40 -4.41
CA SER A 128 1.28 7.33 -3.31
C SER A 128 2.31 6.79 -2.32
N CYS A 129 3.07 7.68 -1.68
CA CYS A 129 4.05 7.28 -0.67
C CYS A 129 4.31 8.39 0.35
N PHE A 130 4.77 8.03 1.55
CA PHE A 130 5.18 9.03 2.55
C PHE A 130 6.39 9.83 2.07
N THR A 131 6.50 11.06 2.56
CA THR A 131 7.58 12.01 2.23
C THR A 131 8.98 11.39 2.34
N ASP A 132 9.20 10.56 3.37
CA ASP A 132 10.47 9.86 3.63
C ASP A 132 10.88 8.84 2.56
N THR A 133 9.95 8.44 1.68
CA THR A 133 10.18 7.44 0.63
C THR A 133 10.18 8.02 -0.79
N VAL A 134 9.90 9.32 -0.94
CA VAL A 134 9.88 10.00 -2.24
C VAL A 134 11.20 9.85 -2.99
N GLU A 135 12.34 9.94 -2.29
CA GLU A 135 13.65 9.82 -2.92
C GLU A 135 13.89 8.41 -3.50
N ILE A 136 13.33 7.37 -2.86
CA ILE A 136 13.42 5.98 -3.36
C ILE A 136 12.77 5.88 -4.73
N TYR A 137 11.57 6.43 -4.89
CA TYR A 137 10.83 6.39 -6.14
C TYR A 137 11.39 7.38 -7.18
N THR A 138 11.94 8.52 -6.75
CA THR A 138 12.63 9.46 -7.66
C THR A 138 13.84 8.80 -8.33
N ARG A 139 14.61 7.97 -7.61
CA ARG A 139 15.69 7.15 -8.17
C ARG A 139 15.20 6.02 -9.09
N LEU A 140 13.89 5.80 -9.15
CA LEU A 140 13.20 4.90 -10.08
C LEU A 140 12.43 5.72 -11.13
N ASP A 141 12.85 6.96 -11.40
CA ASP A 141 12.29 7.88 -12.41
C ASP A 141 10.83 8.31 -12.19
N PHE A 142 10.29 8.10 -10.98
CA PHE A 142 9.01 8.71 -10.61
C PHE A 142 9.19 10.19 -10.29
N LYS A 143 8.16 10.99 -10.52
CA LYS A 143 8.11 12.41 -10.20
C LYS A 143 6.97 12.67 -9.22
N PRO A 144 7.14 13.53 -8.21
CA PRO A 144 6.03 14.04 -7.42
C PRO A 144 5.01 14.76 -8.31
N ALA A 145 3.72 14.58 -8.04
CA ALA A 145 2.63 15.25 -8.76
C ALA A 145 1.75 16.10 -7.84
N LEU A 146 1.28 15.51 -6.73
CA LEU A 146 0.31 16.13 -5.83
C LEU A 146 0.47 15.63 -4.40
N GLN A 147 -0.11 16.36 -3.46
CA GLN A 147 -0.34 15.86 -2.11
C GLN A 147 -1.64 15.05 -2.08
N TRP A 148 -1.58 13.87 -1.49
CA TRP A 148 -2.71 12.95 -1.32
C TRP A 148 -2.79 12.52 0.14
N GLU A 149 -3.68 13.16 0.91
CA GLU A 149 -3.77 12.99 2.37
C GLU A 149 -2.40 13.11 3.05
N THR A 150 -1.95 12.09 3.77
CA THR A 150 -0.65 12.04 4.46
C THR A 150 0.54 11.71 3.54
N GLN A 151 0.30 11.57 2.23
CA GLN A 151 1.26 11.03 1.26
C GLN A 151 1.46 11.97 0.06
N ILE A 152 2.48 11.65 -0.73
CA ILE A 152 2.81 12.29 -2.00
C ILE A 152 2.40 11.35 -3.13
N GLY A 153 1.48 11.82 -3.97
CA GLY A 153 1.18 11.20 -5.25
C GLY A 153 2.38 11.35 -6.20
N MET A 154 2.82 10.22 -6.77
CA MET A 154 3.95 10.15 -7.69
C MET A 154 3.56 9.43 -8.97
N TYR A 155 4.23 9.77 -10.08
CA TYR A 155 3.98 9.13 -11.38
C TYR A 155 5.27 8.86 -12.15
N TYR A 156 5.26 7.81 -12.97
CA TYR A 156 6.20 7.52 -14.04
C TYR A 156 5.46 7.59 -15.39
N GLY A 157 6.12 8.08 -16.43
CA GLY A 157 5.52 8.27 -17.75
C GLY A 157 4.70 9.56 -17.80
N TYR A 158 3.43 9.45 -18.15
CA TYR A 158 2.50 10.57 -18.20
C TYR A 158 1.75 10.73 -16.88
N MET A 159 1.45 11.97 -16.50
CA MET A 159 0.57 12.23 -15.37
C MET A 159 -0.85 11.90 -15.81
N ASP A 160 -1.50 10.99 -15.07
CA ASP A 160 -2.87 10.59 -15.32
C ASP A 160 -3.79 11.11 -14.21
N ASP A 161 -4.94 11.65 -14.60
CA ASP A 161 -6.06 12.04 -13.73
C ASP A 161 -7.12 10.92 -13.63
N GLY A 162 -6.80 9.76 -14.18
CA GLY A 162 -7.65 8.59 -14.25
C GLY A 162 -8.05 8.03 -12.88
N GLN A 163 -9.10 7.22 -12.90
CA GLN A 163 -9.71 6.66 -11.69
C GLN A 163 -9.35 5.18 -11.55
N ILE A 164 -9.24 4.73 -10.31
CA ILE A 164 -9.14 3.32 -9.92
C ILE A 164 -10.23 3.00 -8.90
N VAL A 165 -10.60 1.71 -8.79
CA VAL A 165 -11.57 1.27 -7.79
C VAL A 165 -10.85 0.78 -6.55
N THR A 166 -10.93 1.57 -5.47
CA THR A 166 -10.41 1.19 -4.16
C THR A 166 -11.46 0.50 -3.31
N ILE A 167 -11.04 -0.03 -2.16
CA ILE A 167 -11.95 -0.57 -1.14
C ILE A 167 -12.50 0.61 -0.34
N ASP A 168 -13.83 0.67 -0.19
CA ASP A 168 -14.50 1.63 0.68
C ASP A 168 -14.25 1.28 2.16
N ASP A 169 -13.92 2.28 2.96
CA ASP A 169 -13.58 2.09 4.37
C ASP A 169 -14.79 1.65 5.22
N ASN A 170 -16.01 2.05 4.84
CA ASN A 170 -17.24 1.59 5.50
C ASN A 170 -17.46 0.10 5.26
N ASP A 171 -17.21 -0.36 4.02
CA ASP A 171 -17.28 -1.78 3.67
C ASP A 171 -16.22 -2.58 4.43
N LEU A 172 -14.99 -2.08 4.49
CA LEU A 172 -13.90 -2.70 5.26
C LEU A 172 -14.25 -2.83 6.75
N ASN A 173 -14.87 -1.79 7.33
CA ASN A 173 -15.33 -1.80 8.71
C ASN A 173 -16.48 -2.80 8.96
N GLN A 174 -17.12 -3.34 7.91
CA GLN A 174 -18.14 -4.39 8.09
C GLN A 174 -17.55 -5.78 8.32
N PHE A 175 -16.26 -6.01 8.03
CA PHE A 175 -15.64 -7.33 8.16
C PHE A 175 -15.59 -7.80 9.62
N PRO A 176 -15.96 -9.07 9.92
CA PRO A 176 -16.00 -9.57 11.30
C PRO A 176 -14.67 -9.44 12.05
N SER A 177 -13.54 -9.68 11.37
CA SER A 177 -12.20 -9.53 11.97
C SER A 177 -11.87 -8.08 12.29
N VAL A 178 -12.25 -7.13 11.43
CA VAL A 178 -12.07 -5.69 11.69
C VAL A 178 -12.93 -5.22 12.85
N LYS A 179 -14.22 -5.61 12.88
CA LYS A 179 -15.14 -5.29 13.99
C LYS A 179 -14.62 -5.82 15.32
N LYS A 180 -14.22 -7.09 15.34
CA LYS A 180 -13.66 -7.71 16.53
C LYS A 180 -12.39 -7.00 16.99
N ALA A 181 -11.46 -6.71 16.08
CA ALA A 181 -10.23 -6.00 16.43
C ALA A 181 -10.50 -4.59 16.99
N PHE A 182 -11.52 -3.89 16.50
CA PHE A 182 -11.94 -2.61 17.06
C PHE A 182 -12.54 -2.75 18.46
N GLN A 183 -13.41 -3.75 18.67
CA GLN A 183 -13.98 -4.04 19.99
C GLN A 183 -12.90 -4.42 21.01
N ASP A 184 -11.92 -5.24 20.60
CA ASP A 184 -10.79 -5.62 21.44
C ASP A 184 -9.93 -4.39 21.76
N PHE A 185 -9.69 -3.51 20.79
CA PHE A 185 -9.01 -2.22 21.02
C PHE A 185 -9.74 -1.35 22.04
N GLN A 186 -11.06 -1.17 21.91
CA GLN A 186 -11.86 -0.38 22.86
C GLN A 186 -11.84 -1.01 24.26
N SER A 187 -11.98 -2.33 24.35
CA SER A 187 -12.01 -3.07 25.61
C SER A 187 -10.65 -3.08 26.32
N ASN A 188 -9.55 -3.01 25.59
CA ASN A 188 -8.20 -2.93 26.17
C ASN A 188 -7.80 -1.50 26.57
N ASN A 189 -8.51 -0.49 26.07
CA ASN A 189 -8.22 0.93 26.30
C ASN A 189 -9.45 1.66 26.87
N ILE A 190 -10.10 1.04 27.84
CA ILE A 190 -11.32 1.58 28.50
C ILE A 190 -11.02 3.00 29.00
N ASN A 191 -11.93 3.93 28.72
CA ASN A 191 -11.84 5.36 29.05
C ASN A 191 -10.72 6.17 28.37
N THR A 192 -9.90 5.55 27.50
CA THR A 192 -8.78 6.24 26.83
C THR A 192 -8.76 6.06 25.32
N TRP A 193 -9.57 5.15 24.77
CA TRP A 193 -9.59 4.86 23.33
C TRP A 193 -9.93 6.09 22.48
N GLU A 194 -10.80 6.99 22.94
CA GLU A 194 -11.12 8.26 22.26
C GLU A 194 -9.87 9.15 22.15
N ASN A 195 -9.14 9.34 23.25
CA ASN A 195 -7.89 10.10 23.24
C ASN A 195 -6.82 9.48 22.32
N ILE A 196 -6.81 8.14 22.19
CA ILE A 196 -5.92 7.44 21.27
C ILE A 196 -6.31 7.70 19.81
N ILE A 197 -7.61 7.75 19.51
CA ILE A 197 -8.14 8.11 18.19
C ILE A 197 -7.84 9.58 17.87
N ASP A 198 -8.03 10.49 18.83
CA ASP A 198 -7.69 11.91 18.67
C ASP A 198 -6.20 12.10 18.41
N LYS A 199 -5.35 11.32 19.10
CA LYS A 199 -3.91 11.31 18.84
C LYS A 199 -3.58 10.82 17.42
N LEU A 200 -4.23 9.76 16.95
CA LEU A 200 -4.07 9.27 15.57
C LEU A 200 -4.47 10.36 14.56
N ASN A 201 -5.61 11.02 14.77
CA ASN A 201 -6.08 12.09 13.90
C ASN A 201 -5.11 13.28 13.90
N SER A 202 -4.57 13.65 15.06
CA SER A 202 -3.54 14.68 15.18
C SER A 202 -2.26 14.30 14.43
N ASP A 203 -1.84 13.03 14.49
CA ASP A 203 -0.64 12.55 13.79
C ASP A 203 -0.85 12.55 12.27
N ASN A 204 -2.03 12.12 11.81
CA ASN A 204 -2.43 12.20 10.41
C ASN A 204 -2.42 13.65 9.91
N GLY A 205 -3.02 14.59 10.66
CA GLY A 205 -3.05 16.01 10.27
C GLY A 205 -1.66 16.65 10.23
N ALA A 206 -0.76 16.25 11.14
CA ALA A 206 0.63 16.71 11.13
C ALA A 206 1.39 16.19 9.90
N GLU A 207 1.22 14.92 9.53
CA GLU A 207 1.86 14.35 8.34
C GLU A 207 1.25 14.88 7.04
N GLU A 208 -0.06 15.15 7.01
CA GLU A 208 -0.70 15.85 5.88
C GLU A 208 -0.09 17.24 5.67
N LEU A 209 0.09 18.03 6.74
CA LEU A 209 0.76 19.32 6.66
C LEU A 209 2.22 19.18 6.21
N ARG A 210 2.90 18.12 6.64
CA ARG A 210 4.26 17.80 6.19
C ARG A 210 4.30 17.49 4.70
N ALA A 211 3.39 16.66 4.19
CA ALA A 211 3.24 16.34 2.78
C ALA A 211 2.92 17.59 1.93
N LEU A 212 2.02 18.44 2.42
CA LEU A 212 1.68 19.71 1.78
C LEU A 212 2.90 20.65 1.69
N ASN A 213 3.65 20.79 2.78
CA ASN A 213 4.86 21.62 2.79
C ASN A 213 5.95 21.05 1.90
N PHE A 214 6.09 19.73 1.83
CA PHE A 214 7.01 19.07 0.91
C PHE A 214 6.70 19.41 -0.55
N MET A 215 5.43 19.39 -0.97
CA MET A 215 5.02 19.70 -2.34
C MET A 215 5.31 21.14 -2.77
N LYS A 216 5.37 22.11 -1.83
CA LYS A 216 5.74 23.50 -2.14
C LYS A 216 7.13 23.64 -2.76
N HIS A 217 8.01 22.66 -2.58
CA HIS A 217 9.34 22.63 -3.22
C HIS A 217 9.31 22.19 -4.68
N PHE A 218 8.20 21.61 -5.16
CA PHE A 218 8.03 21.08 -6.51
C PHE A 218 7.08 21.90 -7.38
N THR A 219 6.38 22.89 -6.81
CA THR A 219 5.40 23.74 -7.51
C THR A 219 5.92 25.14 -7.84
N ASN A 220 7.25 25.32 -7.98
CA ASN A 220 7.87 26.58 -8.43
C ASN A 220 8.35 26.49 -9.87
#